data_AF-A0A553SKU1-F1
#
_entry.id   AF-A0A553SKU1-F1
#
_cell.length_a   1.000
_cell.length_b   1.000
_cell.length_c   1.000
_cell.angle_alpha   90.00
_cell.angle_beta   90.00
_cell.angle_gamma   90.00
#
_symmetry.space_group_name_H-M   'P 1'
#
loop_
_entity.id
_entity.type
_entity.pdbx_description
1 polymer ?
#
loop_
_entity_poly.entity_id
_entity_poly.type
_entity_poly.pdbx_seq_one_letter_code
_entity_poly.pdbx_strand_id
1 'polypeptide(L)' 'MSRILSIVLIGIGGYMLLTRRYRILNTVLKSPIVRQYLIKIVMNFPGLRNKMMSNVFSKPTVYQ' A
#
# COMPACT_ATOMS: atom_id res chain seq x y z
N MET A 1 -14.82 -1.65 -28.57
CA MET A 1 -14.55 -2.95 -27.90
C MET A 1 -13.58 -2.84 -26.72
N SER A 2 -12.46 -2.11 -26.84
CA SER A 2 -11.40 -2.06 -25.80
C SER A 2 -11.84 -1.50 -24.43
N ARG A 3 -12.81 -0.56 -24.40
CA ARG A 3 -13.32 0.03 -23.13
C ARG A 3 -14.16 -0.95 -22.31
N ILE A 4 -14.94 -1.80 -22.98
CA ILE A 4 -15.78 -2.82 -22.35
C ILE A 4 -14.89 -3.91 -21.73
N LEU A 5 -13.85 -4.33 -22.45
CA LEU A 5 -12.84 -5.26 -21.93
C LEU A 5 -12.16 -4.73 -20.67
N SER A 6 -11.82 -3.44 -20.62
CA SER A 6 -11.19 -2.82 -19.44
C SER A 6 -12.12 -2.84 -18.22
N ILE A 7 -13.39 -2.49 -18.40
CA ILE A 7 -14.41 -2.53 -17.34
C ILE A 7 -14.65 -3.96 -16.83
N VAL A 8 -14.67 -4.94 -17.74
CA VAL A 8 -14.82 -6.35 -17.37
C VAL A 8 -13.59 -6.87 -16.63
N LEU A 9 -12.38 -6.50 -17.04
CA LEU A 9 -11.13 -6.84 -16.35
C LEU A 9 -11.07 -6.24 -14.94
N ILE A 10 -11.52 -5.00 -14.77
CA ILE A 10 -11.61 -4.36 -13.45
C ILE A 10 -12.66 -5.06 -12.59
N GLY A 11 -13.81 -5.42 -13.15
CA GLY A 11 -14.88 -6.16 -12.46
C GLY A 11 -14.43 -7.55 -11.99
N ILE A 12 -13.76 -8.31 -12.85
CA ILE A 12 -13.22 -9.64 -12.54
C ILE A 12 -12.09 -9.54 -11.50
N GLY A 13 -11.17 -8.60 -11.68
CA GLY A 13 -10.10 -8.33 -10.73
C GLY A 13 -10.65 -7.95 -9.35
N GLY A 14 -11.63 -7.04 -9.32
CA GLY A 14 -12.34 -6.64 -8.10
C GLY A 14 -13.11 -7.79 -7.44
N TYR A 15 -13.79 -8.62 -8.23
CA TYR A 15 -14.51 -9.79 -7.71
C TYR A 15 -13.55 -10.79 -7.07
N MET A 16 -12.45 -11.14 -7.75
CA MET A 16 -11.42 -12.05 -7.21
C MET A 16 -10.79 -11.51 -5.92
N LEU A 17 -10.55 -10.19 -5.86
CA LEU A 17 -10.05 -9.50 -4.66
C LEU A 17 -11.00 -9.67 -3.46
N LEU A 18 -12.31 -9.60 -3.68
CA LEU A 18 -13.32 -9.75 -2.63
C LEU A 18 -13.49 -11.21 -2.18
N THR A 19 -13.51 -12.18 -3.11
CA THR A 19 -13.71 -13.60 -2.76
C THR A 19 -12.52 -14.17 -1.99
N ARG A 20 -11.30 -13.81 -2.39
CA ARG A 20 -10.05 -14.27 -1.77
C ARG A 20 -9.38 -13.18 -0.94
N ARG A 21 -10.18 -12.28 -0.37
CA ARG A 21 -9.79 -11.18 0.53
C ARG A 21 -8.54 -11.48 1.35
N TYR A 22 -8.55 -12.53 2.18
CA TYR A 22 -7.42 -12.84 3.06
C TYR A 22 -6.18 -13.42 2.35
N ARG A 23 -6.35 -14.26 1.31
CA ARG A 23 -5.19 -14.85 0.59
C ARG A 23 -4.49 -13.83 -0.29
N ILE A 24 -5.26 -12.97 -0.94
CA ILE A 24 -4.70 -11.94 -1.82
C ILE A 24 -4.05 -10.85 -0.98
N LEU A 25 -4.69 -10.36 0.08
CA LEU A 25 -4.05 -9.43 1.02
C LEU A 25 -2.75 -10.00 1.57
N ASN A 26 -2.70 -11.27 2.00
CA ASN A 26 -1.45 -11.86 2.46
C ASN A 26 -0.37 -11.92 1.37
N THR A 27 -0.74 -12.26 0.14
CA THR A 27 0.20 -12.34 -0.98
C THR A 27 0.71 -10.96 -1.38
N VAL A 28 -0.18 -9.97 -1.40
CA VAL A 28 0.09 -8.57 -1.73
C VAL A 28 0.96 -7.93 -0.66
N LEU A 29 0.65 -8.13 0.62
CA LEU A 29 1.43 -7.62 1.76
C LEU A 29 2.79 -8.33 1.91
N LYS A 30 2.88 -9.61 1.54
CA LYS A 30 4.14 -10.37 1.53
C LYS A 30 5.05 -9.98 0.37
N SER A 31 4.51 -9.39 -0.70
CA SER A 31 5.29 -9.00 -1.87
C SER A 31 6.20 -7.80 -1.56
N PRO A 32 7.53 -7.94 -1.74
CA PRO A 32 8.47 -6.84 -1.52
C PRO A 32 8.25 -5.68 -2.51
N ILE A 33 7.74 -5.99 -3.71
CA ILE A 33 7.45 -5.01 -4.76
C ILE A 33 6.30 -4.11 -4.32
N VAL A 34 5.19 -4.69 -3.88
CA VAL A 34 4.03 -3.94 -3.39
C VAL A 34 4.42 -3.05 -2.21
N ARG A 35 5.22 -3.59 -1.28
CA ARG A 35 5.73 -2.83 -0.14
C ARG A 35 6.54 -1.61 -0.58
N GLN A 36 7.45 -1.76 -1.55
CA GLN A 36 8.23 -0.63 -2.08
C GLN A 36 7.36 0.44 -2.71
N TYR A 37 6.36 0.06 -3.52
CA TYR A 37 5.41 1.00 -4.11
C TYR A 37 4.62 1.76 -3.05
N LEU A 38 4.08 1.06 -2.05
CA LEU A 38 3.34 1.67 -0.95
C LEU A 38 4.22 2.64 -0.15
N ILE A 39 5.44 2.25 0.21
CA ILE A 39 6.38 3.13 0.92
C ILE A 39 6.70 4.36 0.08
N LYS A 40 6.96 4.19 -1.22
CA LYS A 40 7.26 5.31 -2.13
C LYS A 40 6.10 6.31 -2.21
N ILE A 41 4.87 5.82 -2.30
CA ILE A 41 3.66 6.66 -2.29
C ILE A 41 3.56 7.39 -0.96
N VAL A 42 3.63 6.68 0.17
CA VAL A 42 3.49 7.26 1.51
C VAL A 42 4.58 8.29 1.81
N MET A 43 5.83 8.03 1.43
CA MET A 43 6.96 8.95 1.61
C MET A 43 6.87 10.18 0.71
N ASN A 44 6.15 10.12 -0.41
CA ASN A 44 5.90 11.27 -1.27
C ASN A 44 4.84 12.23 -0.68
N PHE A 45 4.09 11.80 0.34
CA PHE A 45 3.15 12.67 1.05
C PHE A 45 3.83 13.35 2.25
N PRO A 46 4.04 14.68 2.23
CA PRO A 46 4.80 15.38 3.27
C PRO A 46 4.14 15.27 4.66
N GLY A 47 2.81 15.31 4.76
CA GLY A 47 2.10 15.17 6.03
C GLY A 47 2.25 13.79 6.68
N LEU A 48 2.19 12.72 5.89
CA LEU A 48 2.37 11.35 6.37
C LEU A 48 3.84 11.05 6.66
N ARG A 49 4.74 11.51 5.80
CA ARG A 49 6.19 11.43 6.00
C ARG A 49 6.61 12.09 7.31
N ASN A 50 6.18 13.33 7.57
CA ASN A 50 6.56 14.05 8.80
C ASN A 50 6.05 13.35 10.05
N LYS A 51 4.84 12.78 10.01
CA LYS A 51 4.27 12.01 11.13
C LYS A 51 5.00 10.68 11.36
N MET A 52 5.38 9.97 10.30
CA MET A 52 6.18 8.74 10.42
C MET A 52 7.60 9.02 10.88
N MET A 53 8.26 10.03 10.30
CA MET A 53 9.61 10.43 10.70
C MET A 53 9.63 10.95 12.13
N SER A 54 8.64 11.75 12.54
CA SER A 54 8.45 12.10 13.94
C SER A 54 8.30 10.83 14.77
N ASN A 55 7.37 9.91 14.50
CA ASN A 55 7.21 8.73 15.34
C ASN A 55 8.44 7.79 15.41
N VAL A 56 9.21 7.67 14.32
CA VAL A 56 10.43 6.83 14.28
C VAL A 56 11.60 7.51 14.98
N PHE A 57 11.72 8.84 14.87
CA PHE A 57 12.81 9.61 15.48
C PHE A 57 12.45 10.28 16.82
N SER A 58 11.20 10.20 17.30
CA SER A 58 10.72 10.89 18.54
C SER A 58 10.87 10.05 19.81
N LYS A 59 11.85 9.15 19.90
CA LYS A 59 12.27 8.56 21.19
C LYS A 59 13.79 8.42 21.26
N PRO A 60 14.41 8.70 22.42
CA PRO A 60 14.40 9.97 23.15
C PRO A 60 15.82 10.57 23.12
N THR A 61 15.92 11.88 23.28
CA THR A 61 17.12 12.55 23.78
C THR A 61 17.41 12.05 25.21
N VAL A 62 18.01 10.87 25.36
CA VAL A 62 18.56 10.36 26.64
C VAL A 62 19.95 10.94 26.92
N TYR A 63 20.41 11.85 26.07
CA TYR A 63 21.61 12.65 26.31
C TYR A 63 21.29 14.10 26.00
N GLN A 64 20.74 14.81 26.98
CA GLN A 64 20.99 16.23 27.26
C GLN A 64 20.43 16.55 28.64
#